data_AF-A0A7Y3K830-F1
#
_entry.id   AF-A0A7Y3K830-F1
#
_cell.length_a   1.000
_cell.length_b   1.000
_cell.length_c   1.000
_cell.angle_alpha   90.00
_cell.angle_beta   90.00
_cell.angle_gamma   90.00
#
_symmetry.space_group_name_H-M   'P 1'
#
loop_
_entity.id
_entity.type
_entity.pdbx_description
1 polymer ?
#
loop_
_entity_poly.entity_id
_entity_poly.type
_entity_poly.pdbx_seq_one_letter_code
_entity_poly.pdbx_strand_id
1 'polypeptide(L)'
;MNWFARDCLTIDPTGKKVSRVYVSADGVMVPVTTQAEKDQRRQTVEKQRREKQRRKGMRRRRLPAVKKGADQRYKQSYRTVIYGQDKQKYKLVSVRRGNHESMGPRDSRVVRLPGVQEKLGLVDGAVCLRRNLEGLTLTAVGLDFFHLSEHVHGDYLECGAPHQRMETQHGSQTRSRRSSIRDI
;
A
#
# COMPACT_ATOMS: atom_id res chain seq x y z
N MET A 1 11.71 2.47 23.79
CA MET A 1 12.44 1.70 22.75
C MET A 1 13.60 1.01 23.44
N ASN A 2 13.80 -0.29 23.22
CA ASN A 2 14.72 -1.15 23.99
C ASN A 2 15.97 -1.58 23.20
N TRP A 3 16.25 -0.93 22.06
CA TRP A 3 17.42 -1.20 21.23
C TRP A 3 17.88 0.08 20.53
N PHE A 4 19.17 0.11 20.19
CA PHE A 4 19.78 1.11 19.32
C PHE A 4 20.43 0.43 18.11
N ALA A 5 20.65 1.20 17.05
CA ALA A 5 21.21 0.66 15.81
C ALA A 5 22.61 0.06 15.98
N ARG A 6 23.39 0.51 16.98
CA ARG A 6 24.69 -0.08 17.34
C ARG A 6 24.59 -1.52 17.89
N ASP A 7 23.42 -1.92 18.39
CA ASP A 7 23.19 -3.25 18.96
C ASP A 7 22.94 -4.30 17.85
N CYS A 8 22.75 -3.84 16.60
CA CYS A 8 22.57 -4.68 15.42
C CYS A 8 23.92 -5.22 14.94
N LEU A 9 24.50 -6.16 15.70
CA LEU A 9 25.80 -6.74 15.38
C LEU A 9 25.68 -7.87 14.34
N THR A 10 26.58 -7.88 13.37
CA THR A 10 26.71 -8.93 12.35
C THR A 10 28.19 -9.20 12.05
N ILE A 11 28.45 -10.18 11.19
CA ILE A 11 29.79 -10.50 10.67
C ILE A 11 29.84 -9.99 9.24
N ASP A 12 30.83 -9.18 8.92
CA ASP A 12 31.06 -8.69 7.56
C ASP A 12 31.71 -9.78 6.67
N PRO A 13 31.84 -9.57 5.35
CA PRO A 13 32.47 -10.55 4.44
C PRO A 13 33.93 -10.89 4.79
N THR A 14 34.62 -10.05 5.59
CA THR A 14 36.00 -10.28 6.04
C THR A 14 36.08 -11.04 7.36
N GLY A 15 34.94 -11.38 7.96
CA GLY A 15 34.87 -12.08 9.25
C GLY A 15 34.86 -11.15 10.47
N LYS A 16 34.84 -9.83 10.28
CA LYS A 16 34.86 -8.86 11.37
C LYS A 16 33.46 -8.60 11.92
N LYS A 17 33.35 -8.50 13.25
CA LYS A 17 32.11 -8.10 13.92
C LYS A 17 31.86 -6.60 13.75
N VAL A 18 30.73 -6.23 13.19
CA VAL A 18 30.35 -4.85 12.88
C VAL A 18 28.90 -4.57 13.23
N SER A 19 28.58 -3.32 13.52
CA SER A 19 27.19 -2.86 13.63
C SER A 19 26.65 -2.54 12.23
N ARG A 20 25.61 -3.25 11.81
CA ARG A 20 24.96 -3.10 10.50
C ARG A 20 23.46 -2.93 10.64
N VAL A 21 22.94 -1.91 9.96
CA VAL A 21 21.50 -1.71 9.80
C VAL A 21 21.15 -1.46 8.34
N TYR A 22 19.94 -1.85 8.01
CA TYR A 22 19.30 -1.61 6.74
C TYR A 22 18.23 -0.54 6.93
N VAL A 23 18.16 0.40 5.99
CA VAL A 23 17.16 1.46 5.95
C VAL A 23 16.42 1.33 4.63
N SER A 24 15.12 1.07 4.67
CA SER A 24 14.28 1.12 3.47
C SER A 24 13.25 2.24 3.56
N ALA A 25 12.91 2.79 2.40
CA ALA A 25 11.83 3.76 2.25
C ALA A 25 10.94 3.32 1.10
N ASP A 26 9.63 3.30 1.36
CA ASP A 26 8.61 2.80 0.44
C ASP A 26 7.37 3.71 0.48
N GLY A 27 6.63 3.75 -0.62
CA GLY A 27 5.41 4.50 -0.80
C GLY A 27 4.24 3.55 -1.10
N VAL A 28 3.34 3.37 -0.14
CA VAL A 28 2.21 2.46 -0.25
C VAL A 28 0.89 3.20 -0.46
N MET A 29 0.03 2.64 -1.31
CA MET A 29 -1.34 3.11 -1.51
C MET A 29 -2.28 2.48 -0.49
N VAL A 30 -2.79 3.29 0.44
CA VAL A 30 -3.68 2.81 1.52
C VAL A 30 -5.13 3.07 1.14
N PRO A 31 -6.02 2.04 1.19
CA PRO A 31 -7.44 2.25 0.95
C PRO A 31 -8.04 3.14 2.04
N VAL A 32 -8.84 4.12 1.65
CA VAL A 32 -9.52 5.05 2.55
C VAL A 32 -11.00 5.12 2.22
N THR A 33 -11.83 5.35 3.23
CA THR A 33 -13.28 5.44 3.02
C THR A 33 -13.65 6.75 2.35
N THR A 34 -14.28 6.66 1.18
CA THR A 34 -14.69 7.82 0.38
C THR A 34 -15.92 8.51 0.96
N GLN A 35 -16.19 9.74 0.53
CA GLN A 35 -17.45 10.42 0.87
C GLN A 35 -18.65 9.65 0.32
N ALA A 36 -18.58 9.17 -0.93
CA ALA A 36 -19.65 8.39 -1.55
C ALA A 36 -19.98 7.12 -0.76
N GLU A 37 -18.97 6.36 -0.31
CA GLU A 37 -19.17 5.17 0.53
C GLU A 37 -19.83 5.52 1.87
N LYS A 38 -19.43 6.65 2.48
CA LYS A 38 -20.05 7.13 3.73
C LYS A 38 -21.50 7.52 3.51
N ASP A 39 -21.80 8.18 2.39
CA ASP A 39 -23.16 8.62 2.05
C ASP A 39 -24.07 7.43 1.79
N GLN A 40 -23.59 6.42 1.05
CA GLN A 40 -24.32 5.15 0.85
C GLN A 40 -24.59 4.44 2.19
N ARG A 41 -23.58 4.31 3.05
CA ARG A 41 -23.76 3.73 4.40
C ARG A 41 -24.78 4.52 5.21
N ARG A 42 -24.78 5.85 5.11
CA ARG A 42 -25.72 6.73 5.80
C ARG A 42 -27.15 6.54 5.29
N GLN A 43 -27.35 6.47 3.97
CA GLN A 43 -28.65 6.21 3.36
C GLN A 43 -29.23 4.86 3.81
N THR A 44 -28.41 3.80 3.84
CA THR A 44 -28.82 2.49 4.34
C THR A 44 -29.28 2.54 5.78
N VAL A 45 -28.53 3.21 6.67
CA VAL A 45 -28.92 3.37 8.08
C VAL A 45 -30.21 4.18 8.22
N GLU A 46 -30.39 5.22 7.41
CA GLU A 46 -31.60 6.03 7.42
C GLU A 46 -32.82 5.24 6.93
N LYS A 47 -32.68 4.44 5.87
CA LYS A 47 -33.74 3.54 5.38
C LYS A 47 -34.15 2.53 6.44
N GLN A 48 -33.19 1.81 7.02
CA GLN A 48 -33.44 0.83 8.09
C GLN A 48 -34.11 1.48 9.32
N ARG A 49 -33.71 2.70 9.67
CA ARG A 49 -34.38 3.45 10.73
C ARG A 49 -35.81 3.77 10.35
N ARG A 50 -36.11 4.24 9.13
CA ARG A 50 -37.49 4.52 8.73
C ARG A 50 -38.38 3.28 8.78
N GLU A 51 -37.87 2.14 8.34
CA GLU A 51 -38.60 0.86 8.28
C GLU A 51 -38.86 0.25 9.67
N LYS A 52 -37.93 0.40 10.63
CA LYS A 52 -38.17 -0.10 11.99
C LYS A 52 -39.32 0.64 12.65
N GLN A 53 -40.27 -0.08 13.25
CA GLN A 53 -41.33 0.52 14.06
C GLN A 53 -40.76 1.25 15.28
N ARG A 54 -41.38 2.38 15.64
CA ARG A 54 -41.00 3.18 16.81
C ARG A 54 -41.82 2.70 18.01
N ARG A 55 -41.18 2.59 19.18
CA ARG A 55 -41.92 2.44 20.44
C ARG A 55 -42.82 3.68 20.65
N LYS A 56 -44.09 3.44 20.97
CA LYS A 56 -45.09 4.49 21.19
C LYS A 56 -44.59 5.45 22.28
N GLY A 57 -44.72 6.75 22.06
CA GLY A 57 -44.25 7.79 22.99
C GLY A 57 -42.76 8.15 22.91
N MET A 58 -41.92 7.41 22.14
CA MET A 58 -40.47 7.67 22.11
C MET A 58 -39.98 8.32 20.80
N ARG A 59 -39.28 9.45 20.90
CA ARG A 59 -38.59 10.10 19.77
C ARG A 59 -37.22 9.46 19.53
N ARG A 60 -36.91 9.14 18.27
CA ARG A 60 -35.59 8.62 17.91
C ARG A 60 -34.57 9.75 17.93
N ARG A 61 -33.43 9.52 18.57
CA ARG A 61 -32.30 10.46 18.55
C ARG A 61 -31.78 10.61 17.11
N ARG A 62 -31.46 11.85 16.73
CA ARG A 62 -30.83 12.16 15.43
C ARG A 62 -29.53 11.38 15.29
N LEU A 63 -29.22 10.98 14.06
CA LEU A 63 -27.91 10.39 13.76
C LEU A 63 -26.81 11.45 13.95
N PRO A 64 -25.68 11.09 14.57
CA PRO A 64 -24.56 12.02 14.72
C PRO A 64 -24.04 12.48 13.36
N ALA A 65 -23.39 13.64 13.34
CA ALA A 65 -22.71 14.13 12.15
C ALA A 65 -21.60 13.16 11.75
N VAL A 66 -21.48 12.88 10.45
CA VAL A 66 -20.43 12.02 9.91
C VAL A 66 -19.25 12.91 9.52
N LYS A 67 -18.04 12.53 9.93
CA LYS A 67 -16.81 13.22 9.49
C LYS A 67 -16.68 13.10 7.97
N LYS A 68 -16.20 14.15 7.31
CA LYS A 68 -15.93 14.18 5.87
C LYS A 68 -15.14 12.93 5.43
N GLY A 69 -15.57 12.31 4.35
CA GLY A 69 -14.89 11.19 3.68
C GLY A 69 -13.70 11.66 2.86
N ALA A 70 -12.93 10.69 2.38
CA ALA A 70 -11.92 10.96 1.37
C ALA A 70 -12.57 11.29 0.02
N ASP A 71 -11.86 12.10 -0.75
CA ASP A 71 -12.09 12.40 -2.17
C ASP A 71 -11.72 11.22 -3.08
N GLN A 72 -10.69 10.46 -2.71
CA GLN A 72 -10.18 9.31 -3.47
C GLN A 72 -10.28 8.02 -2.67
N ARG A 73 -10.34 6.87 -3.36
CA ARG A 73 -10.43 5.53 -2.76
C ARG A 73 -9.11 5.06 -2.13
N TYR A 74 -7.99 5.57 -2.62
CA TYR A 74 -6.66 5.27 -2.11
C TYR A 74 -5.91 6.57 -1.81
N LYS A 75 -5.05 6.55 -0.79
CA LYS A 75 -4.14 7.65 -0.50
C LYS A 75 -2.73 7.14 -0.25
N GLN A 76 -1.77 7.82 -0.87
CA GLN A 76 -0.36 7.55 -0.67
C GLN A 76 0.03 7.75 0.81
N SER A 77 0.71 6.76 1.36
CA SER A 77 1.39 6.83 2.64
C SER A 77 2.83 6.38 2.45
N TYR A 78 3.75 7.04 3.14
CA TYR A 78 5.16 6.74 3.07
C TYR A 78 5.56 5.95 4.31
N ARG A 79 6.44 4.99 4.10
CA ARG A 79 6.93 4.09 5.13
C ARG A 79 8.44 4.08 5.13
N THR A 80 9.05 4.21 6.29
CA THR A 80 10.48 3.95 6.50
C THR A 80 10.62 2.78 7.46
N VAL A 81 11.58 1.90 7.17
CA VAL A 81 11.93 0.78 8.03
C VAL A 81 13.42 0.82 8.30
N ILE A 82 13.80 0.86 9.58
CA ILE A 82 15.19 0.64 10.00
C ILE A 82 15.25 -0.70 10.73
N TYR A 83 16.13 -1.59 10.29
CA TYR A 83 16.21 -2.93 10.85
C TYR A 83 17.62 -3.53 10.81
N GLY A 84 17.91 -4.45 11.73
CA GLY A 84 19.15 -5.23 11.74
C GLY A 84 19.05 -6.51 10.89
N GLN A 85 20.15 -7.25 10.73
CA GLN A 85 20.16 -8.52 9.99
C GLN A 85 19.06 -9.49 10.46
N ASP A 86 18.86 -9.58 11.78
CA ASP A 86 17.68 -10.21 12.36
C ASP A 86 16.51 -9.22 12.38
N LYS A 87 15.67 -9.30 11.34
CA LYS A 87 14.51 -8.42 11.12
C LYS A 87 13.47 -8.49 12.24
N GLN A 88 13.44 -9.55 13.05
CA GLN A 88 12.44 -9.73 14.10
C GLN A 88 12.88 -9.08 15.41
N LYS A 89 14.19 -9.04 15.67
CA LYS A 89 14.75 -8.54 16.92
C LYS A 89 14.91 -7.02 16.94
N TYR A 90 15.38 -6.44 15.85
CA TYR A 90 15.68 -5.01 15.77
C TYR A 90 14.98 -4.40 14.57
N LYS A 91 13.86 -3.72 14.83
CA LYS A 91 13.02 -3.12 13.79
C LYS A 91 12.29 -1.88 14.29
N LEU A 92 12.41 -0.81 13.52
CA LEU A 92 11.63 0.40 13.64
C LEU A 92 10.83 0.56 12.35
N VAL A 93 9.52 0.74 12.48
CA VAL A 93 8.65 1.06 11.35
C VAL A 93 8.00 2.40 11.63
N SER A 94 8.18 3.33 10.71
CA SER A 94 7.51 4.62 10.72
C SER A 94 6.63 4.73 9.49
N VAL A 95 5.41 5.24 9.68
CA VAL A 95 4.47 5.51 8.60
C VAL A 95 4.02 6.95 8.71
N ARG A 96 4.01 7.65 7.57
CA ARG A 96 3.52 9.02 7.49
C ARG A 96 2.65 9.22 6.25
N ARG A 97 1.57 9.96 6.43
CA ARG A 97 0.72 10.44 5.35
C ARG A 97 1.08 11.90 5.04
N GLY A 98 1.23 12.26 3.76
CA GLY A 98 1.61 13.61 3.35
C GLY A 98 3.13 13.82 3.36
N ASN A 99 3.62 14.92 3.94
CA ASN A 99 5.04 15.31 3.86
C ASN A 99 5.98 14.27 4.52
N HIS A 100 6.73 13.53 3.70
CA HIS A 100 7.64 12.47 4.12
C HIS A 100 9.08 12.92 4.37
N GLU A 101 9.47 14.13 4.00
CA GLU A 101 10.87 14.56 3.88
C GLU A 101 11.67 14.44 5.20
N SER A 102 11.03 14.64 6.35
CA SER A 102 11.70 14.56 7.66
C SER A 102 11.65 13.19 8.32
N MET A 103 11.07 12.18 7.66
CA MET A 103 10.85 10.87 8.26
C MET A 103 12.17 10.15 8.55
N GLY A 104 13.07 10.07 7.57
CA GLY A 104 14.40 9.46 7.75
C GLY A 104 15.23 10.13 8.85
N PRO A 105 15.47 11.46 8.80
CA PRO A 105 16.22 12.17 9.83
C PRO A 105 15.61 12.07 11.24
N ARG A 106 14.29 11.95 11.35
CA ARG A 106 13.63 11.72 12.64
C ARG A 106 13.91 10.32 13.16
N ASP A 107 13.70 9.31 12.32
CA ASP A 107 13.87 7.91 12.70
C ASP A 107 15.33 7.58 13.03
N SER A 108 16.28 8.19 12.32
CA SER A 108 17.71 8.05 12.57
C SER A 108 18.12 8.51 13.98
N ARG A 109 17.49 9.58 14.49
CA ARG A 109 17.71 10.07 15.86
C ARG A 109 17.14 9.10 16.90
N VAL A 110 15.98 8.49 16.63
CA VAL A 110 15.35 7.51 17.53
C VAL A 110 16.27 6.32 17.77
N VAL A 111 16.93 5.81 16.72
CA VAL A 111 17.83 4.63 16.83
C VAL A 111 19.31 4.97 17.00
N ARG A 112 19.67 6.27 17.05
CA ARG A 112 21.05 6.77 17.12
C ARG A 112 21.94 6.28 15.97
N LEU A 113 21.41 6.40 14.75
CA LEU A 113 22.04 5.93 13.51
C LEU A 113 23.47 6.45 13.24
N PRO A 114 23.86 7.70 13.60
CA PRO A 114 25.20 8.22 13.24
C PRO A 114 26.38 7.37 13.72
N GLY A 115 26.26 6.70 14.88
CA GLY A 115 27.33 5.89 15.46
C GLY A 115 27.47 4.47 14.89
N VAL A 116 26.70 4.12 13.86
CA VAL A 116 26.70 2.79 13.25
C VAL A 116 27.76 2.71 12.15
N GLN A 117 28.47 1.58 12.09
CA GLN A 117 29.56 1.36 11.13
C GLN A 117 29.03 1.18 9.72
N GLU A 118 27.97 0.37 9.54
CA GLU A 118 27.41 0.06 8.24
C GLU A 118 25.92 0.38 8.18
N LYS A 119 25.58 1.28 7.26
CA LYS A 119 24.22 1.76 7.03
C LYS A 119 23.88 1.51 5.57
N LEU A 120 23.05 0.51 5.31
CA LEU A 120 22.71 0.10 3.94
C LEU A 120 21.31 0.62 3.59
N GLY A 121 21.22 1.52 2.62
CA GLY A 121 19.94 1.94 2.06
C GLY A 121 19.40 0.91 1.08
N LEU A 122 18.12 0.59 1.17
CA LEU A 122 17.43 -0.24 0.18
C LEU A 122 16.28 0.59 -0.41
N VAL A 123 16.33 0.83 -1.72
CA VAL A 123 15.36 1.67 -2.42
C VAL A 123 14.61 0.91 -3.50
N ASP A 124 13.30 1.14 -3.56
CA ASP A 124 12.39 0.58 -4.56
C ASP A 124 12.33 1.44 -5.85
N GLY A 125 13.43 2.10 -6.24
CA GLY A 125 13.46 2.95 -7.44
C GLY A 125 12.58 4.22 -7.42
N ALA A 126 11.68 4.40 -6.46
CA ALA A 126 10.85 5.58 -6.31
C ALA A 126 11.70 6.82 -6.00
N VAL A 127 11.93 7.65 -7.02
CA VAL A 127 12.81 8.83 -6.97
C VAL A 127 12.43 9.78 -5.82
N CYS A 128 11.13 9.90 -5.51
CA CYS A 128 10.64 10.79 -4.46
C CYS A 128 11.03 10.35 -3.02
N LEU A 129 11.47 9.11 -2.82
CA LEU A 129 11.85 8.55 -1.51
C LEU A 129 13.35 8.59 -1.26
N ARG A 130 14.15 8.79 -2.30
CA ARG A 130 15.59 8.98 -2.18
C ARG A 130 15.93 10.11 -1.20
N ARG A 131 15.16 11.22 -1.24
CA ARG A 131 15.31 12.34 -0.31
C ARG A 131 15.14 11.97 1.17
N ASN A 132 14.36 10.94 1.49
CA ASN A 132 14.22 10.46 2.87
C ASN A 132 15.49 9.76 3.38
N LEU A 133 16.29 9.24 2.45
CA LEU A 133 17.55 8.57 2.74
C LEU A 133 18.74 9.52 2.65
N GLU A 134 18.60 10.63 1.93
CA GLU A 134 19.56 11.73 1.90
C GLU A 134 19.74 12.30 3.32
N GLY A 135 21.00 12.51 3.72
CA GLY A 135 21.35 12.95 5.08
C GLY A 135 21.48 11.84 6.13
N LEU A 136 21.21 10.58 5.79
CA LEU A 136 21.42 9.45 6.72
C LEU A 136 22.86 8.93 6.80
N THR A 137 23.78 9.50 6.02
CA THR A 137 25.20 9.06 5.93
C THR A 137 25.30 7.56 5.64
N LEU A 138 24.55 7.09 4.64
CA LEU A 138 24.54 5.68 4.25
C LEU A 138 25.92 5.26 3.71
N THR A 139 26.35 4.06 4.07
CA THR A 139 27.60 3.44 3.59
C THR A 139 27.44 2.95 2.15
N ALA A 140 26.26 2.42 1.82
CA ALA A 140 25.91 2.01 0.47
C ALA A 140 24.40 2.11 0.26
N VAL A 141 23.98 2.15 -1.00
CA VAL A 141 22.57 2.09 -1.42
C VAL A 141 22.44 0.95 -2.43
N GLY A 142 21.56 0.00 -2.12
CA GLY A 142 21.14 -1.08 -3.00
C GLY A 142 19.73 -0.86 -3.51
N LEU A 143 19.43 -1.45 -4.65
CA LEU A 143 18.07 -1.50 -5.18
C LEU A 143 17.34 -2.67 -4.51
N ASP A 144 16.08 -2.47 -4.13
CA ASP A 144 15.27 -3.56 -3.57
C ASP A 144 14.86 -4.51 -4.71
N PHE A 145 15.60 -5.62 -4.82
CA PHE A 145 15.38 -6.61 -5.87
C PHE A 145 13.97 -7.20 -5.86
N PHE A 146 13.34 -7.32 -4.68
CA PHE A 146 12.00 -7.92 -4.59
C PHE A 146 11.00 -7.09 -5.39
N HIS A 147 10.94 -5.79 -5.12
CA HIS A 147 10.03 -4.90 -5.81
C HIS A 147 10.44 -4.67 -7.28
N LEU A 148 11.75 -4.60 -7.57
CA LEU A 148 12.24 -4.57 -8.96
C LEU A 148 11.77 -5.79 -9.75
N SER A 149 11.83 -6.99 -9.16
CA SER A 149 11.45 -8.23 -9.83
C SER A 149 9.95 -8.30 -10.11
N GLU A 150 9.11 -7.77 -9.21
CA GLU A 150 7.67 -7.66 -9.45
C GLU A 150 7.36 -6.69 -10.60
N HIS A 151 8.04 -5.54 -10.65
CA HIS A 151 7.89 -4.57 -11.73
C HIS A 151 8.32 -5.15 -13.09
N VAL A 152 9.50 -5.76 -13.17
CA VAL A 152 10.01 -6.37 -14.41
C VAL A 152 9.11 -7.52 -14.89
N HIS A 153 8.55 -8.31 -13.96
CA HIS A 153 7.62 -9.39 -14.31
C HIS A 153 6.28 -8.85 -14.83
N GLY A 154 5.76 -7.77 -14.23
CA GLY A 154 4.55 -7.10 -14.69
C GLY A 154 4.69 -6.56 -16.11
N ASP A 155 5.79 -5.84 -16.39
CA ASP A 155 6.06 -5.28 -17.72
C ASP A 155 6.20 -6.37 -18.80
N TYR A 156 6.82 -7.51 -18.47
CA TYR A 156 6.96 -8.63 -19.40
C TYR A 156 5.60 -9.25 -19.76
N LEU A 157 4.65 -9.32 -18.81
CA LEU A 157 3.31 -9.83 -19.08
C LEU A 157 2.49 -8.86 -19.93
N GLU A 158 2.66 -7.56 -19.75
CA GLU A 158 1.99 -6.54 -20.60
C GLU A 158 2.58 -6.50 -22.02
N CYS A 159 3.90 -6.62 -22.17
CA CYS A 159 4.55 -6.61 -23.47
C CYS A 159 4.44 -7.96 -24.23
N GLY A 160 4.23 -9.06 -23.52
CA GLY A 160 4.18 -10.43 -24.07
C GLY A 160 2.78 -10.95 -24.39
N ALA A 161 1.71 -10.21 -24.08
CA ALA A 161 0.36 -10.66 -24.38
C ALA A 161 0.07 -10.57 -25.90
N PRO A 162 -0.20 -11.69 -26.59
CA PRO A 162 -0.60 -11.63 -27.99
C PRO A 162 -1.93 -10.88 -28.08
N HIS A 163 -1.90 -9.78 -28.85
CA HIS A 163 -3.07 -8.98 -29.18
C HIS A 163 -4.11 -9.88 -29.87
N GLN A 164 -5.08 -10.42 -29.13
CA GLN A 164 -6.21 -11.12 -29.73
C GLN A 164 -6.98 -10.09 -30.56
N ARG A 165 -6.88 -10.18 -31.89
CA ARG A 165 -7.76 -9.47 -32.81
C ARG A 165 -9.17 -9.99 -32.55
N MET A 166 -10.06 -9.11 -32.09
CA MET A 166 -11.48 -9.38 -32.09
C MET A 166 -11.94 -9.40 -33.56
N GLU A 167 -12.09 -10.59 -34.13
CA GLU A 167 -12.86 -10.77 -35.36
C GLU A 167 -14.34 -10.60 -35.02
N THR A 168 -14.89 -9.44 -35.32
CA THR A 168 -16.33 -9.23 -35.45
C THR A 168 -16.84 -10.06 -36.62
N GLN A 169 -17.46 -11.21 -36.34
CA GLN A 169 -18.24 -11.92 -37.34
C GLN A 169 -19.59 -11.20 -37.55
N HIS A 170 -19.65 -10.44 -38.64
CA HIS A 170 -20.88 -10.09 -39.34
C HIS A 170 -21.28 -11.26 -40.25
N GLY A 171 -22.55 -11.69 -40.20
CA GLY A 171 -23.13 -12.67 -41.12
C GLY A 171 -24.49 -13.15 -40.60
N SER A 172 -25.56 -12.37 -40.79
CA SER A 172 -26.50 -12.46 -41.93
C SER A 172 -27.46 -13.65 -41.88
N GLN A 173 -28.72 -13.31 -41.65
CA GLN A 173 -29.98 -14.04 -41.80
C GLN A 173 -30.00 -15.16 -42.86
N THR A 174 -30.69 -16.26 -42.54
CA THR A 174 -31.66 -16.88 -43.46
C THR A 174 -32.86 -17.47 -42.71
N ARG A 175 -34.04 -17.09 -43.21
CA ARG A 175 -35.41 -17.46 -42.84
C ARG A 175 -35.71 -18.88 -43.35
N SER A 176 -36.42 -19.73 -42.59
CA SER A 176 -37.28 -20.76 -43.19
C SER A 176 -38.40 -21.19 -42.24
N ARG A 177 -39.64 -21.06 -42.74
CA ARG A 177 -40.89 -21.54 -42.13
C ARG A 177 -41.00 -23.06 -42.29
N ARG A 178 -41.61 -23.75 -41.33
CA ARG A 178 -42.63 -24.79 -41.60
C ARG A 178 -43.50 -25.08 -40.38
N SER A 179 -44.79 -24.93 -40.61
CA SER A 179 -45.95 -25.38 -39.85
C SER A 179 -46.12 -26.90 -39.91
N SER A 180 -46.70 -27.52 -38.88
CA SER A 180 -47.62 -28.70 -38.91
C SER A 180 -47.71 -29.31 -37.49
N ILE A 181 -48.80 -29.09 -36.74
CA ILE A 181 -49.96 -30.00 -36.52
C ILE A 181 -49.71 -31.10 -35.44
N ARG A 182 -50.57 -31.02 -34.41
CA ARG A 182 -51.21 -32.03 -33.53
C ARG A 182 -50.63 -33.45 -33.46
N ASP A 183 -50.52 -34.01 -32.25
CA ASP A 183 -51.51 -34.94 -31.67
C ASP A 183 -51.01 -35.52 -30.32
N ILE A 184 -51.99 -35.80 -29.45
CA ILE A 184 -51.99 -36.52 -28.15
C ILE A 184 -51.49 -35.77 -26.91
#